data_AF-A0AA38HLC1-F1
#
_entry.id   AF-A0AA38HLC1-F1
#
_cell.length_a   1.000
_cell.length_b   1.000
_cell.length_c   1.000
_cell.angle_alpha   90.00
_cell.angle_beta   90.00
_cell.angle_gamma   90.00
#
_symmetry.space_group_name_H-M   'P 1'
#
loop_
_entity.id
_entity.type
_entity.pdbx_description
1 polymer ?
#
loop_
_entity_poly.entity_id
_entity_poly.type
_entity_poly.pdbx_seq_one_letter_code
_entity_poly.pdbx_strand_id
1 'polypeptide(L)'
;MKFRFCGEADCPDWVLAEIYTLSRLSSVKLKVLAQIVVQGTIKPPVDTTKAEKLFTESKLDPDIDLKTCVACLSFIITSAVRFNCNSSTLHSELQQLGLPREHSTSVKRVVDDYCEELTSHYRKQSLRVNPLEKVSTEIDQSVNCVLLDLTINGQNEKVTMIPHTVNVLLENLKQVREKMVELNEPMVYL
;
A
#
# COMPACT_ATOMS: atom_id res chain seq x y z
N MET A 1 -6.07 -20.72 -2.63
CA MET A 1 -4.68 -20.38 -2.99
C MET A 1 -4.34 -19.09 -2.27
N LYS A 2 -3.23 -19.04 -1.54
CA LYS A 2 -2.84 -17.86 -0.77
C LYS A 2 -2.25 -16.79 -1.69
N PHE A 3 -2.66 -15.54 -1.54
CA PHE A 3 -2.17 -14.41 -2.32
C PHE A 3 -1.55 -13.36 -1.41
N ARG A 4 -0.37 -12.87 -1.78
CA ARG A 4 0.37 -11.84 -1.06
C ARG A 4 -0.35 -10.50 -1.07
N PHE A 5 -1.02 -10.13 -2.17
CA PHE A 5 -1.85 -8.92 -2.18
C PHE A 5 -3.07 -9.02 -1.25
N CYS A 6 -3.43 -10.22 -0.77
CA CYS A 6 -4.43 -10.46 0.27
C CYS A 6 -3.81 -10.73 1.66
N GLY A 7 -2.50 -10.53 1.83
CA GLY A 7 -1.82 -10.80 3.10
C GLY A 7 -1.67 -12.29 3.40
N GLU A 8 -1.35 -13.10 2.38
CA GLU A 8 -1.23 -14.56 2.46
C GLU A 8 -2.55 -15.29 2.79
N ALA A 9 -3.68 -14.63 2.52
CA ALA A 9 -5.02 -15.19 2.62
C ALA A 9 -5.57 -15.57 1.24
N ASP A 10 -6.66 -16.33 1.23
CA ASP A 10 -7.42 -16.59 0.01
C ASP A 10 -8.10 -15.30 -0.49
N CYS A 11 -8.26 -15.17 -1.80
CA CYS A 11 -8.96 -14.06 -2.42
C CYS A 11 -10.48 -14.18 -2.14
N PRO A 12 -11.18 -13.09 -1.74
CA PRO A 12 -12.61 -13.15 -1.47
C PRO A 12 -13.43 -13.56 -2.70
N ASP A 13 -14.47 -14.37 -2.50
CA ASP A 13 -15.30 -14.91 -3.60
C ASP A 13 -15.92 -13.82 -4.49
N TRP A 14 -16.32 -12.69 -3.90
CA TRP A 14 -16.88 -11.57 -4.67
C TRP A 14 -15.84 -10.93 -5.58
N VAL A 15 -14.56 -10.86 -5.18
CA VAL A 15 -13.47 -10.36 -6.03
C VAL A 15 -13.23 -11.35 -7.15
N LEU A 16 -13.19 -12.65 -6.84
CA LEU A 16 -13.01 -13.73 -7.81
C LEU A 16 -14.07 -13.70 -8.90
N ALA A 17 -15.34 -13.53 -8.54
CA ALA A 17 -16.44 -13.40 -9.50
C ALA A 17 -16.22 -12.22 -10.45
N GLU A 18 -15.72 -11.09 -9.93
CA GLU A 18 -15.52 -9.86 -10.69
C GLU A 18 -14.24 -9.85 -11.54
N ILE A 19 -13.28 -10.74 -11.29
CA ILE A 19 -12.10 -10.89 -12.16
C ILE A 19 -12.52 -11.19 -13.60
N TYR A 20 -13.56 -12.02 -13.78
CA TYR A 20 -14.12 -12.29 -15.10
C TYR A 20 -14.67 -11.01 -15.76
N THR A 21 -15.42 -10.21 -15.02
CA THR A 21 -15.96 -8.92 -15.51
C THR A 21 -14.83 -7.95 -15.89
N LEU A 22 -13.79 -7.83 -15.06
CA LEU A 22 -12.63 -6.99 -15.36
C LEU A 22 -11.87 -7.45 -16.60
N SER A 23 -11.79 -8.76 -16.86
CA SER A 23 -11.12 -9.31 -18.04
C SER A 23 -11.81 -8.93 -19.36
N ARG A 24 -13.12 -8.68 -19.34
CA ARG A 24 -13.92 -8.26 -20.52
C ARG A 24 -13.72 -6.79 -20.89
N LEU A 25 -13.21 -5.96 -19.97
CA LEU A 25 -12.82 -4.59 -20.27
C LEU A 25 -11.58 -4.57 -21.17
N SER A 26 -11.33 -3.48 -21.90
CA SER A 26 -10.02 -3.32 -22.55
C SER A 26 -8.97 -2.95 -21.50
N SER A 27 -7.71 -3.36 -21.72
CA SER A 27 -6.60 -3.04 -20.81
C SER A 27 -6.39 -1.53 -20.63
N VAL A 28 -6.75 -0.73 -21.64
CA VAL A 28 -6.73 0.74 -21.60
C VAL A 28 -7.84 1.28 -20.67
N LYS A 29 -9.08 0.79 -20.83
CA LYS A 29 -10.20 1.19 -19.96
C LYS A 29 -9.94 0.79 -18.50
N LEU A 30 -9.41 -0.41 -18.28
CA LEU A 30 -9.03 -0.87 -16.95
C LEU A 30 -7.97 0.04 -16.32
N LYS A 31 -6.96 0.47 -17.09
CA LYS A 31 -5.94 1.40 -16.62
C LYS A 31 -6.54 2.74 -16.19
N VAL A 32 -7.38 3.33 -17.03
CA VAL A 32 -8.03 4.63 -16.73
C VAL A 32 -8.93 4.49 -15.50
N LEU A 33 -9.69 3.40 -15.39
CA LEU A 33 -10.53 3.14 -14.23
C LEU A 33 -9.70 2.99 -12.94
N ALA A 34 -8.59 2.24 -13.00
CA ALA A 34 -7.67 2.10 -11.87
C ALA A 34 -7.09 3.46 -11.44
N GLN A 35 -6.74 4.35 -12.39
CA GLN A 35 -6.28 5.71 -12.08
C GLN A 35 -7.36 6.55 -11.38
N ILE A 36 -8.62 6.47 -11.84
CA ILE A 36 -9.75 7.16 -11.18
C ILE A 36 -9.95 6.64 -9.76
N VAL A 37 -9.88 5.32 -9.56
CA VAL A 37 -9.99 4.69 -8.23
C VAL A 37 -8.89 5.18 -7.30
N VAL A 38 -7.64 5.21 -7.77
CA VAL A 38 -6.49 5.68 -6.98
C VAL A 38 -6.65 7.16 -6.61
N GLN A 39 -6.98 8.01 -7.57
CA GLN A 39 -7.17 9.44 -7.32
C GLN A 39 -8.32 9.68 -6.33
N GLY A 40 -9.42 8.94 -6.47
CA GLY A 40 -10.56 9.01 -5.55
C GLY A 40 -10.27 8.43 -4.16
N THR A 41 -9.30 7.53 -4.05
CA THR A 41 -8.83 7.00 -2.77
C THR A 41 -7.98 8.02 -2.02
N ILE A 42 -7.11 8.74 -2.74
CA ILE A 42 -6.23 9.77 -2.17
C ILE A 42 -7.00 11.08 -1.90
N LYS A 43 -7.92 11.45 -2.81
CA LYS A 43 -8.77 12.64 -2.74
C LYS A 43 -10.24 12.23 -2.83
N PRO A 44 -10.83 11.75 -1.73
CA PRO A 44 -12.22 11.34 -1.72
C PRO A 44 -13.18 12.51 -2.03
N PRO A 45 -14.31 12.25 -2.71
CA PRO A 45 -14.85 10.94 -3.11
C PRO A 45 -14.32 10.41 -4.46
N VAL A 46 -14.40 9.09 -4.65
CA VAL A 46 -14.20 8.46 -5.97
C VAL A 46 -15.26 8.99 -6.94
N ASP A 47 -14.82 9.62 -8.02
CA ASP A 47 -15.69 10.22 -9.02
C ASP A 47 -16.27 9.14 -9.95
N THR A 48 -17.29 8.44 -9.46
CA THR A 48 -18.02 7.41 -10.21
C THR A 48 -18.70 8.00 -11.44
N THR A 49 -19.06 9.29 -11.43
CA THR A 49 -19.70 9.96 -12.57
C THR A 49 -18.75 10.15 -13.76
N LYS A 50 -17.46 10.42 -13.50
CA LYS A 50 -16.43 10.43 -14.55
C LYS A 50 -16.21 9.05 -15.14
N ALA A 51 -16.18 8.02 -14.29
CA ALA A 51 -16.10 6.64 -14.75
C ALA A 51 -17.32 6.31 -15.64
N GLU A 52 -18.54 6.57 -15.18
CA GLU A 52 -19.78 6.33 -15.93
C GLU A 52 -19.77 7.01 -17.31
N LYS A 53 -19.31 8.26 -17.41
CA LYS A 53 -19.19 8.98 -18.68
C LYS A 53 -18.23 8.32 -19.66
N LEU A 54 -17.03 7.92 -19.20
CA LEU A 54 -16.04 7.23 -20.04
C LEU A 54 -16.56 5.90 -20.60
N PHE A 55 -17.42 5.23 -19.83
CA PHE A 55 -17.98 3.95 -20.20
C PHE A 55 -19.27 4.05 -21.03
N THR A 56 -20.04 5.13 -20.89
CA THR A 56 -21.23 5.41 -21.71
C THR A 56 -20.87 5.67 -23.18
N GLU A 57 -19.76 6.36 -23.44
CA GLU A 57 -19.25 6.58 -24.80
C GLU A 57 -18.78 5.29 -25.49
N SER A 58 -18.52 4.26 -24.70
CA SER A 58 -17.77 3.09 -25.14
C SER A 58 -18.61 1.83 -25.40
N LYS A 59 -19.95 1.92 -25.33
CA LYS A 59 -20.89 0.77 -25.36
C LYS A 59 -20.38 -0.39 -24.50
N LEU A 60 -20.32 -0.19 -23.18
CA LEU A 60 -20.17 -1.34 -22.29
C LEU A 60 -21.29 -2.34 -22.53
N ASP A 61 -20.96 -3.61 -22.38
CA ASP A 61 -21.94 -4.66 -22.30
C ASP A 61 -22.91 -4.34 -21.15
N PRO A 62 -24.24 -4.35 -21.35
CA PRO A 62 -25.22 -4.02 -20.29
C PRO A 62 -25.08 -4.88 -19.03
N ASP A 63 -24.42 -6.03 -19.12
CA ASP A 63 -24.15 -6.93 -18.00
C ASP A 63 -22.98 -6.49 -17.11
N ILE A 64 -22.22 -5.43 -17.46
CA ILE A 64 -21.07 -4.97 -16.67
C ILE A 64 -21.52 -3.89 -15.67
N ASP A 65 -21.52 -4.23 -14.38
CA ASP A 65 -21.69 -3.25 -13.31
C ASP A 65 -20.37 -2.54 -13.02
N LEU A 66 -20.32 -1.27 -13.43
CA LEU A 66 -19.17 -0.40 -13.22
C LEU A 66 -18.83 -0.20 -11.73
N LYS A 67 -19.83 -0.17 -10.84
CA LYS A 67 -19.60 0.02 -9.40
C LYS A 67 -18.84 -1.17 -8.82
N THR A 68 -19.19 -2.38 -9.27
CA THR A 68 -18.50 -3.59 -8.82
C THR A 68 -17.08 -3.66 -9.37
N CYS A 69 -16.86 -3.21 -10.60
CA CYS A 69 -15.50 -3.07 -11.16
C CYS A 69 -14.65 -2.07 -10.36
N VAL A 70 -15.22 -0.91 -10.00
CA VAL A 70 -14.58 0.11 -9.16
C VAL A 70 -14.25 -0.46 -7.78
N ALA A 71 -15.19 -1.18 -7.15
CA ALA A 71 -14.98 -1.80 -5.85
C ALA A 71 -13.90 -2.88 -5.89
N CYS A 72 -13.91 -3.73 -6.92
CA CYS A 72 -12.92 -4.78 -7.13
C CYS A 72 -11.50 -4.19 -7.31
N LEU A 73 -11.35 -3.18 -8.18
CA LEU A 73 -10.07 -2.48 -8.36
C LEU A 73 -9.61 -1.76 -7.09
N SER A 74 -10.54 -1.10 -6.39
CA SER A 74 -10.23 -0.44 -5.11
C SER A 74 -9.71 -1.43 -4.09
N PHE A 75 -10.34 -2.60 -3.98
CA PHE A 75 -9.88 -3.67 -3.09
C PHE A 75 -8.50 -4.19 -3.49
N ILE A 76 -8.27 -4.51 -4.76
CA ILE A 76 -6.99 -5.04 -5.25
C ILE A 76 -5.86 -4.06 -4.96
N ILE A 77 -6.02 -2.79 -5.34
CA ILE A 77 -4.98 -1.75 -5.18
C ILE A 77 -4.73 -1.46 -3.70
N THR A 78 -5.80 -1.30 -2.92
CA THR A 78 -5.69 -1.01 -1.48
C THR A 78 -5.02 -2.16 -0.74
N SER A 79 -5.41 -3.40 -1.04
CA SER A 79 -4.84 -4.58 -0.38
C SER A 79 -3.38 -4.78 -0.79
N ALA A 80 -3.04 -4.60 -2.07
CA ALA A 80 -1.67 -4.64 -2.54
C ALA A 80 -0.76 -3.65 -1.80
N VAL A 81 -1.20 -2.39 -1.63
CA VAL A 81 -0.45 -1.38 -0.89
C VAL A 81 -0.42 -1.69 0.61
N ARG A 82 -1.54 -2.10 1.20
CA ARG A 82 -1.67 -2.41 2.63
C ARG A 82 -0.73 -3.54 3.07
N PHE A 83 -0.62 -4.59 2.25
CA PHE A 83 0.24 -5.74 2.54
C PHE A 83 1.64 -5.61 1.94
N ASN A 84 2.00 -4.42 1.44
CA ASN A 84 3.29 -4.13 0.82
C ASN A 84 3.67 -5.19 -0.24
N CYS A 85 2.68 -5.59 -1.05
CA CYS A 85 2.86 -6.58 -2.10
C CYS A 85 3.67 -5.95 -3.23
N ASN A 86 4.75 -6.62 -3.64
CA ASN A 86 5.57 -6.19 -4.76
C ASN A 86 4.73 -6.18 -6.05
N SER A 87 4.84 -5.15 -6.88
CA SER A 87 4.07 -5.01 -8.11
C SER A 87 4.30 -6.17 -9.11
N SER A 88 5.50 -6.75 -9.15
CA SER A 88 5.77 -7.98 -9.92
C SER A 88 5.05 -9.22 -9.39
N THR A 89 4.91 -9.34 -8.07
CA THR A 89 4.12 -10.38 -7.43
C THR A 89 2.64 -10.17 -7.72
N LEU A 90 2.13 -8.94 -7.53
CA LEU A 90 0.77 -8.57 -7.87
C LEU A 90 0.43 -8.91 -9.34
N HIS A 91 1.33 -8.59 -10.28
CA HIS A 91 1.16 -8.93 -11.69
C HIS A 91 0.99 -10.44 -11.93
N SER A 92 1.76 -11.27 -11.22
CA SER A 92 1.67 -12.74 -11.32
C SER A 92 0.40 -13.28 -10.66
N GLU A 93 0.03 -12.74 -9.50
CA GLU A 93 -1.17 -13.14 -8.74
C GLU A 93 -2.45 -12.80 -9.50
N LEU A 94 -2.53 -11.61 -10.11
CA LEU A 94 -3.68 -11.24 -10.94
C LEU A 94 -3.85 -12.17 -12.14
N GLN A 95 -2.75 -12.63 -12.75
CA GLN A 95 -2.82 -13.63 -13.83
C GLN A 95 -3.30 -14.99 -13.34
N GLN A 96 -2.87 -15.43 -12.15
CA GLN A 96 -3.36 -16.67 -11.53
C GLN A 96 -4.86 -16.60 -11.23
N LEU A 97 -5.37 -15.41 -10.90
CA LEU A 97 -6.80 -15.16 -10.72
C LEU A 97 -7.61 -15.16 -12.03
N GLY A 98 -6.95 -15.11 -13.19
CA GLY A 98 -7.60 -15.13 -14.50
C GLY A 98 -7.61 -13.80 -15.24
N LEU A 99 -6.95 -12.74 -14.74
CA LEU A 99 -6.77 -11.52 -15.52
C LEU A 99 -5.78 -11.76 -16.67
N PRO A 100 -6.10 -11.30 -17.90
CA PRO A 100 -5.14 -11.33 -19.00
C PRO A 100 -3.85 -10.58 -18.65
N ARG A 101 -2.75 -10.96 -19.29
CA ARG A 101 -1.42 -10.38 -19.05
C ARG A 101 -1.38 -8.86 -19.26
N GLU A 102 -2.07 -8.37 -20.28
CA GLU A 102 -2.16 -6.94 -20.59
C GLU A 102 -2.86 -6.16 -19.46
N HIS A 103 -3.98 -6.66 -18.97
CA HIS A 103 -4.74 -6.09 -17.86
C HIS A 103 -3.93 -6.06 -16.57
N SER A 104 -3.29 -7.18 -16.25
CA SER A 104 -2.40 -7.30 -15.09
C SER A 104 -1.23 -6.33 -15.19
N THR A 105 -0.71 -6.08 -16.39
CA THR A 105 0.35 -5.08 -16.62
C THR A 105 -0.17 -3.65 -16.44
N SER A 106 -1.40 -3.36 -16.89
CA SER A 106 -2.04 -2.06 -16.67
C SER A 106 -2.24 -1.75 -15.19
N VAL A 107 -2.77 -2.70 -14.40
CA VAL A 107 -2.95 -2.53 -12.95
C VAL A 107 -1.61 -2.39 -12.24
N LYS A 108 -0.61 -3.22 -12.60
CA LYS A 108 0.76 -3.12 -12.08
C LYS A 108 1.31 -1.71 -12.23
N ARG A 109 1.25 -1.13 -13.44
CA ARG A 109 1.78 0.22 -13.71
C ARG A 109 1.11 1.28 -12.85
N VAL A 110 -0.21 1.20 -12.68
CA VAL A 110 -0.95 2.15 -11.83
C VAL A 110 -0.52 2.02 -10.37
N VAL A 111 -0.32 0.79 -9.88
CA VAL A 111 0.19 0.59 -8.51
C VAL A 111 1.61 1.14 -8.39
N ASP A 112 2.51 0.87 -9.33
CA ASP A 112 3.88 1.41 -9.34
C ASP A 112 3.88 2.95 -9.31
N ASP A 113 3.06 3.59 -10.14
CA ASP A 113 2.99 5.05 -10.27
C ASP A 113 2.51 5.75 -8.98
N TYR A 114 1.64 5.09 -8.20
CA TYR A 114 0.96 5.70 -7.04
C TYR A 114 1.25 5.02 -5.70
N CYS A 115 2.12 4.01 -5.64
CA CYS A 115 2.38 3.23 -4.42
C CYS A 115 2.83 4.12 -3.26
N GLU A 116 3.76 5.04 -3.50
CA GLU A 116 4.31 5.94 -2.46
C GLU A 116 3.25 6.91 -1.93
N GLU A 117 2.41 7.46 -2.82
CA GLU A 117 1.35 8.39 -2.46
C GLU A 117 0.23 7.69 -1.67
N LEU A 118 -0.19 6.51 -2.13
CA LEU A 118 -1.18 5.66 -1.43
C LEU A 118 -0.66 5.22 -0.07
N THR A 119 0.59 4.76 0.00
CA THR A 119 1.23 4.36 1.26
C THR A 119 1.26 5.54 2.23
N SER A 120 1.64 6.72 1.76
CA SER A 120 1.68 7.94 2.57
C SER A 120 0.28 8.35 3.06
N HIS A 121 -0.74 8.26 2.20
CA HIS A 121 -2.13 8.53 2.54
C HIS A 121 -2.64 7.56 3.61
N TYR A 122 -2.46 6.25 3.42
CA TYR A 122 -2.88 5.24 4.40
C TYR A 122 -2.10 5.32 5.70
N ARG A 123 -0.81 5.69 5.66
CA ARG A 123 -0.01 5.94 6.87
C ARG A 123 -0.57 7.11 7.69
N LYS A 124 -1.07 8.16 7.05
CA LYS A 124 -1.72 9.31 7.73
C LYS A 124 -3.08 8.94 8.33
N GLN A 125 -3.81 8.04 7.70
CA GLN A 125 -5.10 7.54 8.20
C GLN A 125 -4.97 6.39 9.20
N SER A 126 -3.76 5.85 9.37
CA SER A 126 -3.50 4.76 10.30
C SER A 126 -3.56 5.25 11.75
N LEU A 127 -4.30 4.52 12.59
CA LEU A 127 -4.29 4.72 14.03
C LEU A 127 -2.93 4.32 14.59
N ARG A 128 -2.19 5.30 15.13
CA ARG A 128 -0.88 5.10 15.76
C ARG A 128 -0.90 5.64 17.19
N VAL A 129 -0.25 4.91 18.09
CA VAL A 129 0.01 5.38 19.45
C VAL A 129 1.36 6.08 19.45
N ASN A 130 1.42 7.33 19.91
CA ASN A 130 2.65 8.12 20.05
C ASN A 130 3.57 8.08 18.80
N PRO A 131 3.09 8.54 17.63
CA PRO A 131 3.88 8.48 16.41
C PRO A 131 5.15 9.32 16.56
N LEU A 132 6.31 8.69 16.31
CA LEU A 132 7.57 9.40 16.13
C LEU A 132 7.57 10.04 14.73
N GLU A 133 7.46 11.36 14.69
CA GLU A 133 7.29 12.16 13.48
C GLU A 133 8.63 12.62 12.92
N LYS A 134 9.55 13.01 13.80
CA LYS A 134 10.86 13.55 13.42
C LYS A 134 11.92 13.11 14.42
N VAL A 135 13.11 12.85 13.89
CA VAL A 135 14.34 12.62 14.66
C VAL A 135 15.42 13.51 14.07
N SER A 136 16.09 14.29 14.92
CA SER A 136 17.31 15.00 14.58
C SER A 136 18.37 14.75 15.64
N THR A 137 19.63 14.71 15.22
CA THR A 137 20.75 14.37 16.10
C THR A 137 21.85 15.41 15.94
N GLU A 138 22.33 15.94 17.04
CA GLU A 138 23.47 16.87 17.08
C GLU A 138 24.55 16.30 18.00
N ILE A 139 25.81 16.44 17.60
CA ILE A 139 26.95 15.97 18.40
C ILE A 139 27.57 17.20 19.06
N ASP A 140 27.54 17.23 20.39
CA ASP A 140 28.25 18.25 21.15
C ASP A 140 29.66 17.73 21.48
N GLN A 141 30.64 18.27 20.76
CA GLN A 141 32.06 17.92 20.91
C GLN A 141 32.66 18.42 22.23
N SER A 142 32.06 19.45 22.87
CA SER A 142 32.59 20.04 24.11
C SER A 142 32.35 19.13 25.32
N VAL A 143 31.20 18.46 25.36
CA VAL A 143 30.81 17.53 26.42
C VAL A 143 30.84 16.06 25.97
N ASN A 144 31.27 15.80 24.74
CA ASN A 144 31.31 14.47 24.11
C ASN A 144 29.98 13.71 24.28
N CYS A 145 28.87 14.38 23.99
CA CYS A 145 27.52 13.82 24.09
C CYS A 145 26.76 14.00 22.78
N VAL A 146 25.73 13.18 22.59
CA VAL A 146 24.79 13.29 21.48
C VAL A 146 23.48 13.86 22.01
N LEU A 147 22.99 14.92 21.39
CA LEU A 147 21.66 15.47 21.61
C LEU A 147 20.70 14.86 20.58
N LEU A 148 19.67 14.18 21.06
CA LEU A 148 18.57 13.66 20.26
C LEU A 148 17.35 14.56 20.44
N ASP A 149 16.92 15.16 19.34
CA ASP A 149 15.67 15.92 19.27
C ASP A 149 14.62 15.04 18.58
N LEU A 150 13.56 14.72 19.31
CA LEU A 150 12.48 13.82 18.88
C LEU A 150 11.16 14.59 18.85
N THR A 151 10.38 14.45 17.79
CA THR A 151 8.99 14.93 17.76
C THR A 151 8.07 13.72 17.87
N ILE A 152 7.39 13.59 19.01
CA ILE A 152 6.47 12.48 19.30
C ILE A 152 5.09 13.08 19.53
N ASN A 153 4.09 12.69 18.73
CA ASN A 153 2.72 13.17 18.85
C ASN A 153 2.63 14.72 18.88
N GLY A 154 3.38 15.39 18.01
CA GLY A 154 3.54 16.85 17.95
C GLY A 154 4.30 17.50 19.12
N GLN A 155 4.75 16.73 20.12
CA GLN A 155 5.54 17.23 21.25
C GLN A 155 7.03 17.01 21.00
N ASN A 156 7.84 18.02 21.30
CA ASN A 156 9.29 17.92 21.15
C ASN A 156 9.93 17.45 22.46
N GLU A 157 10.60 16.32 22.39
CA GLU A 157 11.37 15.70 23.47
C GLU A 157 12.86 15.78 23.13
N LYS A 158 13.67 16.24 24.09
CA LYS A 158 15.13 16.35 23.94
C LYS A 158 15.82 15.40 24.89
N VAL A 159 16.72 14.58 24.37
CA VAL A 159 17.47 13.58 25.15
C VAL A 159 18.95 13.74 24.91
N THR A 160 19.71 13.99 25.97
CA THR A 160 21.17 13.99 25.92
C THR A 160 21.70 12.62 26.30
N MET A 161 22.57 12.06 25.47
CA MET A 161 23.15 10.73 25.68
C MET A 161 24.67 10.76 25.61
N ILE A 162 25.30 10.04 26.53
CA ILE A 162 26.74 9.75 26.48
C ILE A 162 27.02 8.66 25.42
N PRO A 163 28.26 8.53 24.92
CA PRO A 163 28.60 7.58 23.86
C PRO A 163 28.26 6.13 24.20
N HIS A 164 28.41 5.73 25.46
CA HIS A 164 28.01 4.40 25.93
C HIS A 164 26.50 4.15 25.74
N THR A 165 25.66 5.11 26.16
CA THR A 165 24.20 5.01 26.02
C THR A 165 23.77 4.97 24.55
N VAL A 166 24.45 5.73 23.68
CA VAL A 166 24.20 5.69 22.23
C VAL A 166 24.49 4.30 21.66
N ASN A 167 25.61 3.68 22.06
CA ASN A 167 25.95 2.32 21.62
C ASN A 167 24.93 1.28 22.10
N VAL A 168 24.45 1.40 23.33
CA VAL A 168 23.39 0.52 23.86
C VAL A 168 22.08 0.72 23.09
N LEU A 169 21.69 1.97 22.81
CA LEU A 169 20.50 2.28 22.02
C LEU A 169 20.61 1.69 20.60
N LEU A 170 21.76 1.85 19.94
CA LEU A 170 22.02 1.30 18.62
C LEU A 170 21.84 -0.22 18.61
N GLU A 171 22.38 -0.92 19.60
CA GLU A 171 22.28 -2.37 19.69
C GLU A 171 20.84 -2.84 19.91
N ASN A 172 20.10 -2.16 20.79
CA ASN A 172 18.68 -2.43 20.99
C ASN A 172 17.87 -2.20 19.69
N LEU A 173 18.15 -1.12 18.95
CA LEU A 173 17.47 -0.84 17.68
C LEU A 173 17.78 -1.89 16.61
N LYS A 174 19.00 -2.44 16.58
CA LYS A 174 19.33 -3.56 15.68
C LYS A 174 18.53 -4.81 16.02
N GLN A 175 18.47 -5.19 17.30
CA GLN A 175 17.69 -6.35 17.74
C GLN A 175 16.20 -6.19 17.43
N VAL A 176 15.66 -4.98 17.61
CA VAL A 176 14.27 -4.66 17.24
C VAL A 176 14.07 -4.81 15.72
N ARG A 177 15.02 -4.31 14.92
CA ARG A 177 14.97 -4.46 13.45
C ARG A 177 15.00 -5.93 13.02
N GLU A 178 15.86 -6.75 13.62
CA GLU A 178 15.93 -8.19 13.34
C GLU A 178 14.58 -8.87 13.62
N LYS A 179 14.00 -8.64 14.81
CA LYS A 179 12.67 -9.16 15.15
C LYS A 179 11.57 -8.66 14.21
N MET A 180 11.61 -7.41 13.78
CA MET A 180 10.65 -6.88 12.80
C MET A 180 10.79 -7.53 11.43
N VAL A 181 12.00 -7.92 11.03
CA VAL A 181 12.24 -8.67 9.79
C VAL A 181 11.70 -10.09 9.93
N GLU A 182 11.98 -10.78 11.04
CA GLU A 182 11.43 -12.12 11.33
C GLU A 182 9.90 -12.13 11.32
N LEU A 183 9.25 -11.12 11.91
CA LEU A 183 7.79 -10.98 11.91
C LEU A 183 7.20 -10.65 10.53
N ASN A 184 7.99 -10.08 9.63
CA ASN A 184 7.59 -9.81 8.25
C ASN A 184 7.84 -11.00 7.31
N GLU A 185 8.63 -12.00 7.73
CA GLU A 185 8.68 -13.29 7.05
C GLU A 185 7.41 -14.08 7.39
N PRO A 186 6.74 -14.67 6.38
CA PRO A 186 5.51 -15.40 6.62
C PRO A 186 5.81 -16.54 7.59
N MET A 187 5.09 -16.59 8.72
CA MET A 187 5.12 -17.76 9.60
C MET A 187 4.74 -18.99 8.77
N VAL A 188 5.75 -19.77 8.39
CA VAL A 188 5.60 -21.12 7.88
C VAL A 188 5.15 -21.96 9.08
N TYR A 189 3.86 -21.91 9.39
CA TYR A 189 3.24 -22.95 10.19
C TYR A 189 3.21 -24.21 9.32
N LEU A 190 4.07 -25.15 9.68
CA LEU A 190 4.03 -26.57 9.28
C LEU A 190 2.64 -27.16 9.49
#